data_AF-A0AAX4P1B4-F1
#
_entry.id   AF-A0AAX4P1B4-F1
#
_cell.length_a   1.000
_cell.length_b   1.000
_cell.length_c   1.000
_cell.angle_alpha   90.00
_cell.angle_beta   90.00
_cell.angle_gamma   90.00
#
_symmetry.space_group_name_H-M   'P 1'
#
loop_
_entity.id
_entity.type
_entity.pdbx_description
1 polymer ?
#
loop_
_entity_poly.entity_id
_entity_poly.type
_entity_poly.pdbx_seq_one_letter_code
_entity_poly.pdbx_strand_id
1 'polypeptide(L)'
;MSAEDVAAWEDFLKDCPPEVKQDFQEDSKRRLRTFLRGRGGGGEQSQNDATTQVSSNRRLDYESKFACVTSGGTAVPLEKRSVRFIENFSTGTRGARSCEQLLALGYTVVLIVRDSAEQPFSTMAGARKAWHEVLEQRPGKSGGGVIVKDKYQDRVSEKLRKHTKVRKNDKLLVLPYKSIFEYLVLLRVASQELECKSDRVLFYLAAAVSDFYVPWSKLVEHKIQSRETGKLTLDLQQVPKLLGLLTKRWAPRAFFVSFKLETDPSILFAKAHAAMDAYGIHLVVANEVESRARKVTLVERRREGDPPSHQEILLTPKSECIEEPLVWHVSERHLGFLGEEARSPDTLANCEGLATSVGLPGREPRRPPKKRRGSRTTNDGIIMPKRAKTAYLYFCDAKRPAVKAANPEWSMTEVTRHLGGMWTTATPEEVSFFKSQAEQDQRRFHNENKEYLERLRAQVSPPAQGM
;
A
#
# COMPACT_ATOMS: atom_id res chain seq x y z
N MET A 1 -8.19 20.28 -21.08
CA MET A 1 -6.95 21.02 -20.78
C MET A 1 -7.07 22.31 -21.53
N SER A 2 -7.16 23.43 -20.83
CA SER A 2 -7.22 24.73 -21.49
C SER A 2 -5.81 25.16 -21.90
N ALA A 3 -5.71 26.24 -22.69
CA ALA A 3 -4.42 26.91 -22.89
C ALA A 3 -3.89 27.52 -21.57
N GLU A 4 -4.80 27.84 -20.63
CA GLU A 4 -4.47 28.43 -19.32
C GLU A 4 -3.73 27.42 -18.43
N ASP A 5 -4.13 26.13 -18.44
CA ASP A 5 -3.40 25.05 -17.75
C ASP A 5 -1.91 25.03 -18.14
N VAL A 6 -1.63 25.25 -19.43
CA VAL A 6 -0.28 25.28 -20.00
C VAL A 6 0.46 26.56 -19.62
N ALA A 7 -0.18 27.72 -19.80
CA ALA A 7 0.41 29.02 -19.48
C ALA A 7 0.77 29.13 -17.99
N ALA A 8 -0.15 28.73 -17.09
CA ALA A 8 0.06 28.74 -15.65
C ALA A 8 1.23 27.82 -15.21
N TRP A 9 1.45 26.69 -15.89
CA TRP A 9 2.63 25.87 -15.66
C TRP A 9 3.92 26.53 -16.18
N GLU A 10 3.88 27.14 -17.36
CA GLU A 10 5.05 27.78 -17.95
C GLU A 10 5.46 29.03 -17.15
N ASP A 11 4.52 29.78 -16.60
CA ASP A 11 4.78 30.90 -15.68
C ASP A 11 5.27 30.44 -14.30
N PHE A 12 4.69 29.38 -13.74
CA PHE A 12 5.23 28.74 -12.52
C PHE A 12 6.68 28.29 -12.71
N LEU A 13 7.01 27.71 -13.86
CA LEU A 13 8.37 27.29 -14.19
C LEU A 13 9.32 28.47 -14.39
N LYS A 14 8.85 29.59 -14.97
CA LYS A 14 9.62 30.86 -15.05
C LYS A 14 9.87 31.46 -13.66
N ASP A 15 8.94 31.31 -12.73
CA ASP A 15 9.01 31.85 -11.36
C ASP A 15 9.94 31.04 -10.43
N CYS A 16 9.95 29.70 -10.52
CA CYS A 16 10.67 28.75 -9.64
C CYS A 16 12.07 29.17 -9.10
N PRO A 17 12.54 28.61 -7.97
CA PRO A 17 13.91 28.82 -7.49
C PRO A 17 14.96 28.47 -8.58
N PRO A 18 16.05 29.25 -8.74
CA PRO A 18 17.08 28.97 -9.75
C PRO A 18 17.68 27.57 -9.64
N GLU A 19 18.06 27.14 -8.43
CA GLU A 19 18.61 25.80 -8.17
C GLU A 19 17.66 24.67 -8.61
N VAL A 20 16.34 24.91 -8.51
CA VAL A 20 15.29 23.95 -8.86
C VAL A 20 15.07 23.86 -10.38
N LYS A 21 15.29 24.95 -11.12
CA LYS A 21 15.16 25.01 -12.59
C LYS A 21 16.28 24.28 -13.33
N GLN A 22 17.51 24.38 -12.81
CA GLN A 22 18.72 23.89 -13.47
C GLN A 22 19.27 22.64 -12.76
N ASP A 23 20.20 22.81 -11.81
CA ASP A 23 20.98 21.72 -11.18
C ASP A 23 20.12 20.54 -10.70
N PHE A 24 19.04 20.83 -9.97
CA PHE A 24 18.12 19.83 -9.44
C PHE A 24 17.34 19.10 -10.55
N GLN A 25 16.91 19.83 -11.58
CA GLN A 25 16.22 19.27 -12.74
C GLN A 25 17.17 18.34 -13.54
N GLU A 26 18.42 18.76 -13.73
CA GLU A 26 19.42 18.01 -14.50
C GLU A 26 19.96 16.78 -13.75
N ASP A 27 20.22 16.87 -12.44
CA ASP A 27 20.58 15.70 -11.62
C ASP A 27 19.45 14.66 -11.63
N SER A 28 18.21 15.09 -11.40
CA SER A 28 17.05 14.21 -11.38
C SER A 28 16.87 13.50 -12.73
N LYS A 29 16.99 14.25 -13.83
CA LYS A 29 16.91 13.74 -15.21
C LYS A 29 18.06 12.78 -15.54
N ARG A 30 19.29 13.08 -15.11
CA ARG A 30 20.46 12.20 -15.23
C ARG A 30 20.25 10.88 -14.49
N ARG A 31 19.82 10.94 -13.22
CA ARG A 31 19.56 9.76 -12.37
C ARG A 31 18.45 8.89 -12.92
N LEU A 32 17.35 9.49 -13.39
CA LEU A 32 16.27 8.78 -14.09
C LEU A 32 16.79 8.08 -15.34
N ARG A 33 17.56 8.75 -16.20
CA ARG A 33 18.12 8.15 -17.42
C ARG A 33 19.05 6.97 -17.14
N THR A 34 19.93 7.08 -16.16
CA THR A 34 20.80 5.98 -15.73
C THR A 34 19.98 4.79 -15.20
N PHE A 35 18.96 5.06 -14.38
CA PHE A 35 18.07 4.03 -13.84
C PHE A 35 17.24 3.32 -14.92
N LEU A 36 16.64 4.06 -15.85
CA LEU A 36 15.75 3.52 -16.89
C LEU A 36 16.49 2.79 -18.04
N ARG A 37 17.81 2.99 -18.15
CA ARG A 37 18.73 2.21 -19.02
C ARG A 37 19.21 0.91 -18.38
N GLY A 38 19.28 0.85 -17.04
CA GLY A 38 19.85 -0.28 -16.30
C GLY A 38 21.36 -0.46 -16.50
N ARG A 39 21.96 -1.40 -15.75
CA ARG A 39 23.41 -1.67 -15.78
C ARG A 39 23.93 -2.28 -17.09
N GLY A 40 23.06 -2.74 -18.00
CA GLY A 40 23.45 -3.37 -19.27
C GLY A 40 23.63 -2.41 -20.46
N GLY A 41 23.16 -1.17 -20.37
CA GLY A 41 23.14 -0.22 -21.50
C GLY A 41 24.47 0.50 -21.80
N GLY A 42 25.60 -0.11 -21.43
CA GLY A 42 26.95 0.49 -21.50
C GLY A 42 27.82 -0.07 -22.62
N GLY A 43 27.32 -0.08 -23.86
CA GLY A 43 28.14 -0.34 -25.05
C GLY A 43 28.80 0.94 -25.55
N GLU A 44 30.08 0.87 -25.93
CA GLU A 44 30.83 2.01 -26.46
C GLU A 44 30.28 2.47 -27.82
N GLN A 45 30.23 3.79 -28.05
CA GLN A 45 29.87 4.36 -29.35
C GLN A 45 31.08 4.39 -30.28
N SER A 46 31.53 3.21 -30.74
CA SER A 46 32.44 3.14 -31.89
C SER A 46 31.69 3.61 -33.15
N GLN A 47 32.13 4.73 -33.73
CA GLN A 47 31.73 5.11 -35.08
C GLN A 47 32.28 4.09 -36.08
N ASN A 48 31.44 3.62 -36.99
CA ASN A 48 31.85 3.11 -38.30
C ASN A 48 30.64 3.08 -39.23
N ASP A 49 30.89 3.27 -40.52
CA ASP A 49 29.87 3.62 -41.51
C ASP A 49 29.15 2.45 -42.18
N ALA A 50 27.96 2.77 -42.69
CA ALA A 50 27.32 2.25 -43.90
C ALA A 50 27.01 0.73 -44.05
N THR A 51 25.75 0.49 -44.43
CA THR A 51 25.32 -0.63 -45.28
C THR A 51 25.44 -2.06 -44.72
N THR A 52 24.46 -2.49 -43.92
CA THR A 52 24.03 -3.90 -43.89
C THR A 52 22.51 -3.99 -43.74
N GLN A 53 21.94 -5.08 -44.24
CA GLN A 53 20.52 -5.31 -44.53
C GLN A 53 19.56 -5.18 -43.34
N VAL A 54 18.27 -4.98 -43.66
CA VAL A 54 17.14 -5.02 -42.71
C VAL A 54 16.92 -6.45 -42.18
N SER A 55 17.74 -6.86 -41.22
CA SER A 55 17.50 -8.10 -40.45
C SER A 55 16.44 -7.85 -39.38
N SER A 56 15.28 -8.46 -39.52
CA SER A 56 14.08 -8.22 -38.68
C SER A 56 14.15 -8.84 -37.29
N ASN A 57 15.23 -8.56 -36.53
CA ASN A 57 15.45 -9.08 -35.18
C ASN A 57 15.17 -7.99 -34.13
N ARG A 58 13.89 -7.60 -34.03
CA ARG A 58 13.36 -6.76 -32.94
C ARG A 58 13.47 -7.54 -31.61
N ARG A 59 14.64 -7.50 -30.97
CA ARG A 59 14.80 -7.86 -29.54
C ARG A 59 14.09 -6.80 -28.69
N LEU A 60 12.77 -6.89 -28.65
CA LEU A 60 11.90 -6.13 -27.78
C LEU A 60 12.15 -6.57 -26.34
N ASP A 61 12.50 -5.60 -25.48
CA ASP A 61 12.72 -5.82 -24.05
C ASP A 61 11.35 -5.97 -23.35
N TYR A 62 10.90 -7.22 -23.24
CA TYR A 62 9.75 -7.62 -22.41
C TYR A 62 10.22 -7.87 -20.96
N GLU A 63 9.30 -7.78 -20.00
CA GLU A 63 9.50 -8.04 -18.55
C GLU A 63 10.00 -6.90 -17.62
N SER A 64 9.62 -5.65 -17.85
CA SER A 64 9.44 -4.72 -16.70
C SER A 64 8.24 -3.78 -16.82
N LYS A 65 7.37 -3.86 -15.81
CA LYS A 65 6.39 -2.83 -15.45
C LYS A 65 7.05 -1.80 -14.55
N PHE A 66 6.71 -0.53 -14.73
CA PHE A 66 7.28 0.59 -13.98
C PHE A 66 6.21 1.23 -13.09
N ALA A 67 6.61 1.80 -11.96
CA ALA A 67 5.72 2.63 -11.15
C ALA A 67 6.42 3.92 -10.69
N CYS A 68 5.72 5.05 -10.80
CA CYS A 68 6.11 6.31 -10.20
C CYS A 68 5.22 6.58 -8.96
N VAL A 69 5.77 6.33 -7.78
CA VAL A 69 5.08 6.54 -6.49
C VAL A 69 5.43 7.93 -5.98
N THR A 70 4.42 8.75 -5.64
CA THR A 70 4.63 9.99 -4.87
C THR A 70 4.25 9.79 -3.41
N SER A 71 5.02 10.36 -2.46
CA SER A 71 4.84 10.09 -1.03
C SER A 71 5.29 11.24 -0.12
N GLY A 72 4.54 11.48 0.97
CA GLY A 72 4.82 12.53 1.95
C GLY A 72 4.17 13.87 1.62
N GLY A 73 4.52 14.93 2.35
CA GLY A 73 3.89 16.25 2.27
C GLY A 73 4.78 17.32 1.65
N THR A 74 4.23 18.17 0.76
CA THR A 74 4.96 19.34 0.25
C THR A 74 5.02 20.48 1.26
N ALA A 75 6.16 21.17 1.29
CA ALA A 75 6.32 22.44 2.01
C ALA A 75 6.18 23.64 1.06
N VAL A 76 5.44 24.67 1.48
CA VAL A 76 5.43 26.00 0.89
C VAL A 76 6.32 26.89 1.75
N PRO A 77 7.49 27.35 1.26
CA PRO A 77 8.29 28.32 2.00
C PRO A 77 7.58 29.68 2.12
N LEU A 78 7.79 30.39 3.22
CA LEU A 78 7.29 31.77 3.41
C LEU A 78 8.38 32.84 3.24
N GLU A 79 9.65 32.42 3.25
CA GLU A 79 10.83 33.25 2.97
C GLU A 79 11.77 32.47 2.04
N LYS A 80 12.60 33.14 1.22
CA LYS A 80 13.61 32.47 0.36
C LYS A 80 14.66 31.74 1.21
N ARG A 81 15.23 32.43 2.20
CA ARG A 81 15.97 31.79 3.30
C ARG A 81 14.97 31.31 4.36
N SER A 82 14.24 30.26 4.00
CA SER A 82 13.03 29.79 4.69
C SER A 82 13.32 29.39 6.14
N VAL A 83 12.71 30.11 7.08
CA VAL A 83 12.62 29.70 8.50
C VAL A 83 11.23 29.13 8.79
N ARG A 84 10.21 29.55 8.02
CA ARG A 84 8.82 29.12 8.15
C ARG A 84 8.30 28.47 6.87
N PHE A 85 7.42 27.49 7.03
CA PHE A 85 6.75 26.78 5.95
C PHE A 85 5.27 26.57 6.31
N ILE A 86 4.41 26.51 5.28
CA ILE A 86 3.11 25.83 5.37
C ILE A 86 3.32 24.41 4.86
N GLU A 87 2.86 23.38 5.58
CA GLU A 87 3.06 21.97 5.17
C GLU A 87 1.75 21.19 5.13
N ASN A 88 1.55 20.42 4.06
CA ASN A 88 0.44 19.47 3.97
C ASN A 88 0.82 18.18 4.70
N PHE A 89 0.15 17.88 5.82
CA PHE A 89 0.54 16.77 6.70
C PHE A 89 0.43 15.39 6.03
N SER A 90 1.58 14.72 5.85
CA SER A 90 1.64 13.30 5.47
C SER A 90 2.93 12.65 5.96
N THR A 91 2.82 11.51 6.66
CA THR A 91 3.97 10.72 7.14
C THR A 91 4.66 9.92 6.04
N GLY A 92 4.11 9.86 4.82
CA GLY A 92 4.58 9.01 3.73
C GLY A 92 4.29 7.51 3.90
N THR A 93 3.76 7.06 5.04
CA THR A 93 3.54 5.63 5.36
C THR A 93 2.81 4.87 4.25
N ARG A 94 1.74 5.45 3.67
CA ARG A 94 1.02 4.82 2.55
C ARG A 94 1.93 4.63 1.33
N GLY A 95 2.66 5.66 0.90
CA GLY A 95 3.56 5.57 -0.25
C GLY A 95 4.74 4.61 0.00
N ALA A 96 5.28 4.60 1.22
CA ALA A 96 6.33 3.66 1.64
C ALA A 96 5.87 2.20 1.55
N ARG A 97 4.71 1.87 2.15
CA ARG A 97 4.11 0.53 2.08
C ARG A 97 3.73 0.15 0.66
N SER A 98 3.13 1.07 -0.09
CA SER A 98 2.73 0.80 -1.48
C SER A 98 3.95 0.53 -2.37
N CYS A 99 5.07 1.23 -2.12
CA CYS A 99 6.35 0.94 -2.76
C CYS A 99 6.90 -0.45 -2.37
N GLU A 100 6.86 -0.84 -1.09
CA GLU A 100 7.25 -2.20 -0.66
C GLU A 100 6.45 -3.28 -1.41
N GLN A 101 5.14 -3.08 -1.61
CA GLN A 101 4.25 -4.04 -2.29
C GLN A 101 4.42 -4.04 -3.81
N LEU A 102 4.58 -2.88 -4.46
CA LEU A 102 4.85 -2.80 -5.91
C LEU A 102 6.18 -3.51 -6.26
N LEU A 103 7.20 -3.35 -5.43
CA LEU A 103 8.48 -4.07 -5.56
C LEU A 103 8.32 -5.58 -5.37
N ALA A 104 7.41 -6.03 -4.50
CA ALA A 104 7.08 -7.45 -4.32
C ALA A 104 6.37 -8.04 -5.56
N LEU A 105 5.49 -7.27 -6.21
CA LEU A 105 4.86 -7.59 -7.50
C LEU A 105 5.80 -7.38 -8.72
N GLY A 106 7.10 -7.20 -8.50
CA GLY A 106 8.13 -7.17 -9.54
C GLY A 106 8.32 -5.84 -10.28
N TYR A 107 7.57 -4.79 -9.93
CA TYR A 107 7.70 -3.48 -10.57
C TYR A 107 9.09 -2.88 -10.35
N THR A 108 9.57 -2.13 -11.33
CA THR A 108 10.71 -1.21 -11.18
C THR A 108 10.16 0.15 -10.72
N VAL A 109 10.54 0.64 -9.55
CA VAL A 109 9.87 1.79 -8.90
C VAL A 109 10.76 3.04 -8.87
N VAL A 110 10.19 4.16 -9.32
CA VAL A 110 10.66 5.51 -9.02
C VAL A 110 9.82 6.04 -7.85
N LEU A 111 10.47 6.38 -6.74
CA LEU A 111 9.84 6.92 -5.54
C LEU A 111 10.20 8.40 -5.38
N ILE A 112 9.26 9.28 -5.68
CA ILE A 112 9.33 10.72 -5.38
C ILE A 112 8.82 10.91 -3.95
N VAL A 113 9.70 11.24 -3.01
CA VAL A 113 9.34 11.23 -1.57
C VAL A 113 9.85 12.45 -0.82
N ARG A 114 9.04 12.95 0.10
CA ARG A 114 9.44 14.02 1.03
C ARG A 114 10.64 13.57 1.88
N ASP A 115 11.67 14.39 1.99
CA ASP A 115 12.94 14.13 2.69
C ASP A 115 12.76 13.53 4.11
N SER A 116 11.79 14.04 4.87
CA SER A 116 11.47 13.65 6.25
C SER A 116 10.43 12.52 6.38
N ALA A 117 9.90 12.00 5.27
CA ALA A 117 8.83 11.01 5.28
C ALA A 117 9.33 9.56 5.35
N GLU A 118 8.43 8.64 5.70
CA GLU A 118 8.73 7.21 5.75
C GLU A 118 9.16 6.68 4.38
N GLN A 119 10.29 5.97 4.33
CA GLN A 119 10.81 5.30 3.14
C GLN A 119 10.56 3.79 3.21
N PRO A 120 10.44 3.07 2.08
CA PRO A 120 10.28 1.61 2.07
C PRO A 120 11.41 0.92 2.83
N PHE A 121 11.09 -0.17 3.53
CA PHE A 121 11.96 -1.00 4.37
C PHE A 121 12.59 -0.33 5.61
N SER A 122 12.58 1.00 5.73
CA SER A 122 13.20 1.78 6.83
C SER A 122 12.74 1.42 8.25
N THR A 123 11.55 0.85 8.37
CA THR A 123 10.84 0.60 9.63
C THR A 123 11.23 -0.74 10.25
N MET A 124 12.31 -0.73 11.03
CA MET A 124 12.88 -1.90 11.71
C MET A 124 11.82 -2.75 12.46
N ALA A 125 11.18 -2.20 13.50
CA ALA A 125 10.48 -2.98 14.53
C ALA A 125 9.03 -2.56 14.85
N GLY A 126 8.45 -1.70 14.00
CA GLY A 126 7.12 -1.13 14.17
C GLY A 126 7.08 0.32 13.67
N ALA A 127 5.99 1.04 13.96
CA ALA A 127 5.95 2.49 13.77
C ALA A 127 6.88 3.19 14.77
N ARG A 128 7.68 4.14 14.28
CA ARG A 128 8.45 5.16 15.04
C ARG A 128 9.31 4.69 16.23
N LYS A 129 9.67 3.41 16.33
CA LYS A 129 10.56 2.94 17.40
C LYS A 129 11.97 3.52 17.27
N ALA A 130 12.51 4.02 18.37
CA ALA A 130 13.87 4.54 18.43
C ALA A 130 14.91 3.41 18.28
N TRP A 131 16.10 3.73 17.80
CA TRP A 131 17.15 2.73 17.57
C TRP A 131 17.50 1.92 18.84
N HIS A 132 17.51 2.56 20.01
CA HIS A 132 17.79 1.91 21.31
C HIS A 132 16.66 0.99 21.79
N GLU A 133 15.42 1.13 21.29
CA GLU A 133 14.37 0.13 21.55
C GLU A 133 14.68 -1.19 20.83
N VAL A 134 15.24 -1.09 19.61
CA VAL A 134 15.44 -2.19 18.67
C VAL A 134 16.78 -2.89 18.84
N LEU A 135 17.82 -2.12 19.14
CA LEU A 135 19.20 -2.55 19.20
C LEU A 135 19.69 -2.69 20.64
N GLU A 136 20.70 -3.53 20.84
CA GLU A 136 21.43 -3.70 22.11
C GLU A 136 22.91 -4.00 21.88
N GLN A 137 23.70 -3.93 22.95
CA GLN A 137 25.11 -4.31 22.94
C GLN A 137 25.24 -5.84 22.98
N ARG A 138 26.16 -6.39 22.18
CA ARG A 138 26.45 -7.81 22.13
C ARG A 138 27.03 -8.28 23.49
N PRO A 139 26.46 -9.31 24.13
CA PRO A 139 27.02 -9.85 25.36
C PRO A 139 28.48 -10.30 25.21
N GLY A 140 29.25 -10.20 26.29
CA GLY A 140 30.58 -10.79 26.39
C GLY A 140 31.71 -10.12 25.58
N LYS A 141 31.51 -8.93 24.99
CA LYS A 141 32.59 -8.15 24.37
C LYS A 141 32.69 -6.71 24.87
N SER A 142 33.74 -6.45 25.66
CA SER A 142 34.23 -5.11 26.00
C SER A 142 34.84 -4.41 24.77
N GLY A 143 34.02 -4.12 23.77
CA GLY A 143 34.50 -3.70 22.44
C GLY A 143 33.43 -3.46 21.37
N GLY A 144 32.29 -2.84 21.72
CA GLY A 144 31.46 -2.08 20.78
C GLY A 144 30.80 -2.84 19.62
N GLY A 145 30.22 -4.02 19.85
CA GLY A 145 29.39 -4.70 18.86
C GLY A 145 27.89 -4.51 19.12
N VAL A 146 27.15 -3.89 18.20
CA VAL A 146 25.68 -3.73 18.31
C VAL A 146 24.96 -4.86 17.58
N ILE A 147 23.86 -5.36 18.15
CA ILE A 147 22.96 -6.37 17.57
C ILE A 147 21.50 -5.91 17.63
N VAL A 148 20.64 -6.56 16.85
CA VAL A 148 19.18 -6.42 16.94
C VAL A 148 18.67 -7.38 18.02
N LYS A 149 17.73 -6.93 18.85
CA LYS A 149 17.08 -7.76 19.87
C LYS A 149 16.28 -8.89 19.24
N ASP A 150 16.36 -10.10 19.81
CA ASP A 150 15.72 -11.32 19.32
C ASP A 150 14.25 -11.12 18.88
N LYS A 151 13.45 -10.42 19.72
CA LYS A 151 12.04 -10.10 19.45
C LYS A 151 11.76 -9.28 18.16
N TYR A 152 12.79 -8.79 17.48
CA TYR A 152 12.72 -8.07 16.22
C TYR A 152 13.61 -8.68 15.13
N GLN A 153 14.40 -9.71 15.45
CA GLN A 153 15.44 -10.27 14.59
C GLN A 153 14.88 -10.68 13.23
N ASP A 154 13.88 -11.56 13.21
CA ASP A 154 13.24 -12.04 11.97
C ASP A 154 12.76 -10.88 11.09
N ARG A 155 12.05 -9.93 11.68
CA ARG A 155 11.40 -8.81 10.97
C ARG A 155 12.42 -7.82 10.39
N VAL A 156 13.51 -7.56 11.11
CA VAL A 156 14.60 -6.71 10.61
C VAL A 156 15.40 -7.45 9.54
N SER A 157 15.73 -8.72 9.76
CA SER A 157 16.42 -9.57 8.76
C SER A 157 15.61 -9.71 7.47
N GLU A 158 14.29 -9.88 7.56
CA GLU A 158 13.43 -10.01 6.38
C GLU A 158 13.34 -8.71 5.58
N LYS A 159 13.14 -7.56 6.25
CA LYS A 159 13.17 -6.23 5.61
C LYS A 159 14.54 -5.91 5.01
N LEU A 160 15.63 -6.24 5.70
CA LEU A 160 16.99 -6.05 5.20
C LEU A 160 17.29 -6.96 4.00
N ARG A 161 16.78 -8.20 3.97
CA ARG A 161 16.86 -9.11 2.83
C ARG A 161 16.08 -8.57 1.63
N LYS A 162 14.83 -8.12 1.84
CA LYS A 162 13.98 -7.49 0.81
C LYS A 162 14.66 -6.24 0.22
N HIS A 163 15.12 -5.32 1.06
CA HIS A 163 15.85 -4.11 0.64
C HIS A 163 17.14 -4.45 -0.13
N THR A 164 17.95 -5.40 0.36
CA THR A 164 19.19 -5.82 -0.29
C THR A 164 18.94 -6.43 -1.67
N LYS A 165 17.87 -7.24 -1.84
CA LYS A 165 17.46 -7.77 -3.15
C LYS A 165 17.06 -6.65 -4.11
N VAL A 166 16.26 -5.69 -3.65
CA VAL A 166 15.84 -4.51 -4.43
C VAL A 166 17.04 -3.67 -4.88
N ARG A 167 18.00 -3.42 -3.97
CA ARG A 167 19.22 -2.65 -4.27
C ARG A 167 20.19 -3.40 -5.18
N LYS A 168 20.34 -4.72 -5.04
CA LYS A 168 21.21 -5.53 -5.92
C LYS A 168 20.70 -5.55 -7.37
N ASN A 169 19.37 -5.55 -7.53
CA ASN A 169 18.71 -5.65 -8.83
C ASN A 169 18.34 -4.27 -9.42
N ASP A 170 18.84 -3.17 -8.84
CA ASP A 170 18.54 -1.77 -9.23
C ASP A 170 17.03 -1.51 -9.44
N LYS A 171 16.18 -2.06 -8.57
CA LYS A 171 14.70 -2.03 -8.73
C LYS A 171 14.03 -0.80 -8.14
N LEU A 172 14.75 0.06 -7.40
CA LEU A 172 14.23 1.27 -6.74
C LEU A 172 15.16 2.47 -6.94
N LEU A 173 14.62 3.57 -7.48
CA LEU A 173 15.23 4.89 -7.47
C LEU A 173 14.46 5.79 -6.50
N VAL A 174 15.16 6.42 -5.55
CA VAL A 174 14.56 7.41 -4.64
C VAL A 174 14.97 8.81 -5.07
N LEU A 175 13.98 9.67 -5.29
CA LEU A 175 14.12 11.09 -5.62
C LEU A 175 13.53 11.92 -4.47
N PRO A 176 14.37 12.46 -3.56
CA PRO A 176 13.89 13.26 -2.44
C PRO A 176 13.42 14.65 -2.91
N TYR A 177 12.39 15.18 -2.26
CA TYR A 177 11.99 16.59 -2.35
C TYR A 177 11.69 17.15 -0.95
N LYS A 178 11.57 18.48 -0.85
CA LYS A 178 11.08 19.20 0.33
C LYS A 178 9.95 20.17 -0.05
N SER A 179 10.22 21.11 -0.95
CA SER A 179 9.26 22.13 -1.34
C SER A 179 8.25 21.67 -2.39
N ILE A 180 7.17 22.45 -2.54
CA ILE A 180 6.23 22.36 -3.65
C ILE A 180 6.92 22.56 -5.01
N PHE A 181 7.92 23.44 -5.11
CA PHE A 181 8.67 23.68 -6.35
C PHE A 181 9.43 22.43 -6.82
N GLU A 182 10.20 21.84 -5.91
CA GLU A 182 10.93 20.58 -6.17
C GLU A 182 9.98 19.45 -6.56
N TYR A 183 8.88 19.27 -5.82
CA TYR A 183 7.89 18.22 -6.09
C TYR A 183 7.30 18.30 -7.51
N LEU A 184 6.87 19.49 -7.92
CA LEU A 184 6.20 19.69 -9.21
C LEU A 184 7.19 19.56 -10.38
N VAL A 185 8.45 19.99 -10.21
CA VAL A 185 9.53 19.75 -11.18
C VAL A 185 9.90 18.26 -11.25
N LEU A 186 10.08 17.57 -10.12
CA LEU A 186 10.32 16.11 -10.12
C LEU A 186 9.20 15.35 -10.82
N LEU A 187 7.94 15.67 -10.52
CA LEU A 187 6.79 15.00 -11.12
C LEU A 187 6.81 15.16 -12.64
N ARG A 188 7.06 16.36 -13.16
CA ARG A 188 7.23 16.57 -14.61
C ARG A 188 8.40 15.75 -15.17
N VAL A 189 9.61 15.87 -14.59
CA VAL A 189 10.82 15.23 -15.12
C VAL A 189 10.68 13.70 -15.13
N ALA A 190 10.20 13.12 -14.03
CA ALA A 190 9.90 11.69 -13.97
C ALA A 190 8.88 11.28 -15.02
N SER A 191 7.83 12.07 -15.24
CA SER A 191 6.80 11.76 -16.24
C SER A 191 7.33 11.77 -17.67
N GLN A 192 8.06 12.83 -18.05
CA GLN A 192 8.62 12.95 -19.41
C GLN A 192 9.70 11.92 -19.71
N GLU A 193 10.47 11.45 -18.72
CA GLU A 193 11.45 10.39 -18.91
C GLU A 193 10.83 8.98 -18.83
N LEU A 194 9.75 8.78 -18.07
CA LEU A 194 9.01 7.50 -17.99
C LEU A 194 8.09 7.24 -19.19
N GLU A 195 7.62 8.26 -19.89
CA GLU A 195 6.78 8.16 -21.09
C GLU A 195 7.37 7.25 -22.19
N CYS A 196 8.71 7.05 -22.22
CA CYS A 196 9.36 6.06 -23.09
C CYS A 196 9.01 4.60 -22.77
N LYS A 197 8.46 4.32 -21.58
CA LYS A 197 7.93 3.02 -21.15
C LYS A 197 6.40 2.93 -21.29
N SER A 198 5.74 4.01 -21.72
CA SER A 198 4.35 3.99 -22.22
C SER A 198 3.33 3.49 -21.17
N ASP A 199 2.30 2.80 -21.65
CA ASP A 199 1.30 2.00 -20.95
C ASP A 199 1.81 1.05 -19.86
N ARG A 200 3.11 0.68 -19.85
CA ARG A 200 3.71 -0.13 -18.77
C ARG A 200 4.02 0.67 -17.50
N VAL A 201 3.65 1.96 -17.44
CA VAL A 201 3.91 2.85 -16.30
C VAL A 201 2.63 3.10 -15.49
N LEU A 202 2.70 2.78 -14.20
CA LEU A 202 1.73 3.15 -13.17
C LEU A 202 2.16 4.43 -12.44
N PHE A 203 1.42 5.52 -12.54
CA PHE A 203 1.56 6.66 -11.63
C PHE A 203 0.66 6.47 -10.41
N TYR A 204 1.26 6.48 -9.22
CA TYR A 204 0.59 6.24 -7.94
C TYR A 204 0.77 7.48 -7.05
N LEU A 205 -0.16 8.42 -7.18
CA LEU A 205 0.00 9.81 -6.73
C LEU A 205 -0.48 9.99 -5.28
N ALA A 206 0.28 9.44 -4.32
CA ALA A 206 -0.08 9.40 -2.89
C ALA A 206 0.57 10.50 -2.01
N ALA A 207 1.25 11.48 -2.62
CA ALA A 207 1.73 12.67 -1.92
C ALA A 207 0.58 13.62 -1.51
N ALA A 208 0.72 14.26 -0.35
CA ALA A 208 -0.13 15.37 0.06
C ALA A 208 0.44 16.67 -0.50
N VAL A 209 -0.07 17.07 -1.66
CA VAL A 209 0.35 18.27 -2.40
C VAL A 209 -0.41 19.49 -1.90
N SER A 210 0.26 20.63 -1.78
CA SER A 210 -0.33 21.91 -1.41
C SER A 210 -1.16 22.51 -2.55
N ASP A 211 -2.41 22.86 -2.30
CA ASP A 211 -3.30 23.53 -3.27
C ASP A 211 -2.95 25.01 -3.51
N PHE A 212 -2.21 25.62 -2.58
CA PHE A 212 -1.81 27.02 -2.58
C PHE A 212 -0.30 27.15 -2.33
N TYR A 213 0.33 28.22 -2.83
CA TYR A 213 1.74 28.54 -2.65
C TYR A 213 1.99 30.06 -2.69
N VAL A 214 3.19 30.49 -2.31
CA VAL A 214 3.69 31.86 -2.57
C VAL A 214 4.63 31.81 -3.78
N PRO A 215 4.43 32.63 -4.83
CA PRO A 215 5.39 32.78 -5.93
C PRO A 215 6.78 33.17 -5.42
N TRP A 216 7.82 32.57 -5.99
CA TRP A 216 9.21 32.80 -5.61
C TRP A 216 9.65 34.25 -5.82
N SER A 217 9.15 34.90 -6.87
CA SER A 217 9.27 36.35 -7.09
C SER A 217 8.67 37.20 -5.95
N LYS A 218 7.57 36.75 -5.33
CA LYS A 218 6.91 37.41 -4.19
C LYS A 218 7.54 37.08 -2.83
N LEU A 219 8.37 36.04 -2.71
CA LEU A 219 8.99 35.66 -1.44
C LEU A 219 10.02 36.69 -0.96
N VAL A 220 9.89 37.09 0.30
CA VAL A 220 10.90 37.90 1.01
C VAL A 220 12.20 37.11 1.20
N GLU A 221 13.34 37.79 1.12
CA GLU A 221 14.65 37.14 1.18
C GLU A 221 14.99 36.58 2.58
N HIS A 222 14.46 37.18 3.64
CA HIS A 222 14.81 36.88 5.03
C HIS A 222 13.58 36.68 5.91
N LYS A 223 13.76 35.94 7.01
CA LYS A 223 12.78 35.68 8.08
C LYS A 223 11.85 36.87 8.32
N ILE A 224 10.53 36.67 8.15
CA ILE A 224 9.51 37.69 8.43
C ILE A 224 9.60 38.09 9.91
N GLN A 225 9.77 39.39 10.19
CA GLN A 225 9.98 39.90 11.54
C GLN A 225 8.65 40.16 12.26
N SER A 226 8.60 39.85 13.55
CA SER A 226 7.47 40.17 14.42
C SER A 226 7.63 41.58 14.99
N ARG A 227 6.97 42.58 14.39
CA ARG A 227 6.93 43.97 14.90
C ARG A 227 5.51 44.52 14.94
N GLU A 228 5.14 45.04 16.12
CA GLU A 228 4.06 45.98 16.47
C GLU A 228 2.61 45.73 16.02
N THR A 229 2.30 45.36 14.77
CA THR A 229 0.91 45.24 14.30
C THR A 229 0.13 44.06 14.90
N GLY A 230 0.82 43.15 15.59
CA GLY A 230 0.24 41.97 16.24
C GLY A 230 -0.37 40.92 15.30
N LYS A 231 -0.30 41.11 13.98
CA LYS A 231 -0.97 40.29 12.97
C LYS A 231 -0.04 39.98 11.80
N LEU A 232 -0.16 38.76 11.25
CA LEU A 232 0.53 38.33 10.04
C LEU A 232 -0.51 37.92 9.00
N THR A 233 -0.50 38.59 7.84
CA THR A 233 -1.32 38.24 6.67
C THR A 233 -0.42 37.57 5.64
N LEU A 234 -0.92 36.50 4.99
CA LEU A 234 -0.21 35.79 3.92
C LEU A 234 -1.06 35.83 2.65
N ASP A 235 -0.52 36.39 1.56
CA ASP A 235 -1.07 36.28 0.21
C ASP A 235 -0.61 34.95 -0.41
N LEU A 236 -1.55 34.09 -0.79
CA LEU A 236 -1.28 32.76 -1.35
C LEU A 236 -2.02 32.60 -2.68
N GLN A 237 -1.31 32.15 -3.72
CA GLN A 237 -1.87 31.86 -5.03
C GLN A 237 -2.16 30.36 -5.18
N GLN A 238 -3.11 29.99 -6.04
CA GLN A 238 -3.40 28.57 -6.30
C GLN A 238 -2.25 27.92 -7.08
N VAL A 239 -1.93 26.67 -6.73
CA VAL A 239 -0.97 25.85 -7.49
C VAL A 239 -1.61 25.40 -8.82
N PRO A 240 -0.89 25.49 -9.97
CA PRO A 240 -1.40 25.06 -11.28
C PRO A 240 -1.86 23.60 -11.30
N LYS A 241 -2.93 23.29 -12.06
CA LYS A 241 -3.61 21.98 -12.02
C LYS A 241 -2.91 20.91 -12.87
N LEU A 242 -1.71 20.49 -12.42
CA LEU A 242 -0.80 19.64 -13.19
C LEU A 242 -1.34 18.26 -13.58
N LEU A 243 -2.39 17.75 -12.93
CA LEU A 243 -2.95 16.44 -13.29
C LEU A 243 -3.43 16.41 -14.75
N GLY A 244 -3.94 17.52 -15.30
CA GLY A 244 -4.30 17.61 -16.71
C GLY A 244 -3.09 17.58 -17.65
N LEU A 245 -1.98 18.24 -17.29
CA LEU A 245 -0.72 18.23 -18.06
C LEU A 245 -0.05 16.85 -18.01
N LEU A 246 -0.06 16.22 -16.84
CA LEU A 246 0.49 14.90 -16.59
C LEU A 246 -0.12 13.85 -17.52
N THR A 247 -1.45 13.73 -17.51
CA THR A 247 -2.19 12.69 -18.25
C THR A 247 -2.45 13.01 -19.72
N LYS A 248 -2.32 14.27 -20.16
CA LYS A 248 -2.66 14.69 -21.54
C LYS A 248 -1.47 15.25 -22.34
N ARG A 249 -0.31 15.50 -21.70
CA ARG A 249 0.90 16.06 -22.36
C ARG A 249 2.23 15.44 -21.92
N TRP A 250 2.39 14.99 -20.67
CA TRP A 250 3.70 14.52 -20.18
C TRP A 250 3.92 13.00 -20.21
N ALA A 251 2.90 12.22 -19.86
CA ALA A 251 2.92 10.76 -19.93
C ALA A 251 1.56 10.18 -20.42
N PRO A 252 1.03 10.60 -21.58
CA PRO A 252 -0.36 10.37 -21.98
C PRO A 252 -0.74 8.91 -22.25
N ARG A 253 0.22 7.96 -22.33
CA ARG A 253 -0.09 6.52 -22.45
C ARG A 253 -0.09 5.78 -21.11
N ALA A 254 0.37 6.40 -20.03
CA ALA A 254 0.53 5.73 -18.73
C ALA A 254 -0.81 5.52 -18.00
N PHE A 255 -0.82 4.56 -17.06
CA PHE A 255 -1.94 4.33 -16.15
C PHE A 255 -1.86 5.25 -14.93
N PHE A 256 -2.98 5.79 -14.46
CA PHE A 256 -3.01 6.85 -13.45
C PHE A 256 -3.93 6.54 -12.27
N VAL A 257 -3.33 6.50 -11.08
CA VAL A 257 -4.00 6.35 -9.79
C VAL A 257 -3.78 7.61 -8.96
N SER A 258 -4.86 8.30 -8.59
CA SER A 258 -4.81 9.44 -7.66
C SER A 258 -5.48 9.14 -6.34
N PHE A 259 -5.09 9.88 -5.30
CA PHE A 259 -5.64 9.74 -3.96
C PHE A 259 -6.58 10.91 -3.65
N LYS A 260 -7.77 10.59 -3.13
CA LYS A 260 -8.71 11.59 -2.63
C LYS A 260 -9.02 11.31 -1.16
N LEU A 261 -8.76 12.31 -0.33
CA LEU A 261 -8.96 12.29 1.11
C LEU A 261 -9.94 13.41 1.45
N GLU A 262 -11.05 13.06 2.09
CA GLU A 262 -12.09 14.01 2.49
C GLU A 262 -12.55 13.68 3.92
N THR A 263 -13.14 14.66 4.60
CA THR A 263 -13.79 14.49 5.92
C THR A 263 -15.30 14.28 5.80
N ASP A 264 -15.88 14.56 4.64
CA ASP A 264 -17.29 14.38 4.33
C ASP A 264 -17.44 13.25 3.28
N PRO A 265 -18.05 12.10 3.64
CA PRO A 265 -18.26 10.99 2.72
C PRO A 265 -19.23 11.31 1.56
N SER A 266 -20.15 12.27 1.74
CA SER A 266 -21.21 12.56 0.75
C SER A 266 -20.63 13.17 -0.53
N ILE A 267 -19.63 14.05 -0.39
CA ILE A 267 -18.95 14.71 -1.52
C ILE A 267 -17.77 13.90 -2.06
N LEU A 268 -17.27 12.89 -1.35
CA LEU A 268 -16.06 12.14 -1.69
C LEU A 268 -16.16 11.46 -3.06
N PHE A 269 -17.25 10.74 -3.34
CA PHE A 269 -17.46 10.05 -4.62
C PHE A 269 -17.71 11.02 -5.79
N ALA A 270 -18.45 12.10 -5.56
CA ALA A 270 -18.67 13.14 -6.57
C ALA A 270 -17.35 13.83 -6.95
N LYS A 271 -16.53 14.20 -5.97
CA LYS A 271 -15.19 14.77 -6.18
C LYS A 271 -14.24 13.77 -6.85
N ALA A 272 -14.35 12.47 -6.56
CA ALA A 272 -13.57 11.43 -7.22
C ALA A 272 -13.88 11.37 -8.73
N HIS A 273 -15.14 11.17 -9.10
CA HIS A 273 -15.55 11.14 -10.52
C HIS A 273 -15.21 12.45 -11.25
N ALA A 274 -15.48 13.61 -10.65
CA ALA A 274 -15.15 14.91 -11.25
C ALA A 274 -13.64 15.06 -11.55
N ALA A 275 -12.76 14.52 -10.68
CA ALA A 275 -11.32 14.49 -10.93
C ALA A 275 -10.93 13.51 -12.06
N MET A 276 -11.65 12.39 -12.22
CA MET A 276 -11.43 11.44 -13.32
C MET A 276 -11.76 12.05 -14.68
N ASP A 277 -12.89 12.73 -14.80
CA ASP A 277 -13.30 13.31 -16.08
C ASP A 277 -12.53 14.60 -16.43
N ALA A 278 -12.29 15.48 -15.45
CA ALA A 278 -11.47 16.68 -15.67
C ALA A 278 -10.02 16.32 -16.06
N TYR A 279 -9.41 15.38 -15.35
CA TYR A 279 -7.97 15.11 -15.45
C TYR A 279 -7.61 13.78 -16.13
N GLY A 280 -8.55 12.95 -16.58
CA GLY A 280 -8.23 11.67 -17.23
C GLY A 280 -7.56 10.65 -16.30
N ILE A 281 -7.93 10.65 -15.01
CA ILE A 281 -7.43 9.66 -14.04
C ILE A 281 -8.18 8.33 -14.26
N HIS A 282 -7.45 7.22 -14.25
CA HIS A 282 -8.00 5.88 -14.51
C HIS A 282 -8.64 5.26 -13.27
N LEU A 283 -8.10 5.55 -12.08
CA LEU A 283 -8.55 5.01 -10.80
C LEU A 283 -8.35 6.04 -9.68
N VAL A 284 -9.35 6.24 -8.82
CA VAL A 284 -9.22 7.10 -7.63
C VAL A 284 -9.33 6.25 -6.36
N VAL A 285 -8.34 6.36 -5.48
CA VAL A 285 -8.41 5.76 -4.13
C VAL A 285 -9.03 6.78 -3.19
N ALA A 286 -10.34 6.64 -2.97
CA ALA A 286 -11.16 7.47 -2.13
C ALA A 286 -11.12 6.98 -0.67
N ASN A 287 -10.77 7.87 0.26
CA ASN A 287 -10.62 7.55 1.68
C ASN A 287 -11.23 8.63 2.57
N GLU A 288 -11.85 8.20 3.68
CA GLU A 288 -12.16 9.06 4.82
C GLU A 288 -10.95 9.13 5.77
N VAL A 289 -10.72 10.27 6.41
CA VAL A 289 -9.52 10.50 7.26
C VAL A 289 -9.34 9.45 8.37
N GLU A 290 -10.44 9.02 8.97
CA GLU A 290 -10.47 8.15 10.15
C GLU A 290 -10.30 6.67 9.79
N SER A 291 -10.94 6.23 8.69
CA SER A 291 -10.97 4.82 8.27
C SER A 291 -9.79 4.40 7.39
N ARG A 292 -9.04 5.36 6.79
CA ARG A 292 -7.98 5.17 5.76
C ARG A 292 -6.90 4.10 5.99
N ALA A 293 -6.70 3.65 7.23
CA ALA A 293 -5.72 2.63 7.61
C ALA A 293 -6.31 1.21 7.73
N ARG A 294 -7.64 1.08 7.60
CA ARG A 294 -8.40 -0.18 7.73
C ARG A 294 -9.39 -0.40 6.57
N LYS A 295 -9.85 0.68 5.95
CA LYS A 295 -10.70 0.71 4.76
C LYS A 295 -10.09 1.67 3.74
N VAL A 296 -10.16 1.31 2.47
CA VAL A 296 -9.94 2.21 1.32
C VAL A 296 -10.96 1.84 0.25
N THR A 297 -11.47 2.81 -0.50
CA THR A 297 -12.46 2.55 -1.56
C THR A 297 -11.88 2.92 -2.91
N LEU A 298 -11.87 1.97 -3.84
CA LEU A 298 -11.53 2.22 -5.25
C LEU A 298 -12.75 2.76 -5.98
N VAL A 299 -12.58 3.89 -6.67
CA VAL A 299 -13.57 4.50 -7.55
C VAL A 299 -13.05 4.42 -8.98
N GLU A 300 -13.81 3.75 -9.84
CA GLU A 300 -13.44 3.48 -11.22
C GLU A 300 -14.15 4.46 -12.18
N ARG A 301 -13.60 4.61 -13.38
CA ARG A 301 -14.23 5.41 -14.42
C ARG A 301 -15.44 4.66 -14.98
N ARG A 302 -16.60 5.32 -15.02
CA ARG A 302 -17.82 4.74 -15.58
C ARG A 302 -17.60 4.35 -17.05
N ARG A 303 -18.12 3.19 -17.45
CA ARG A 303 -18.53 2.97 -18.84
C ARG A 303 -19.93 3.54 -19.01
N GLU A 304 -20.28 3.90 -20.23
CA GLU A 304 -21.59 4.48 -20.52
C GLU A 304 -22.68 3.42 -20.30
N GLY A 305 -23.64 3.71 -19.41
CA GLY A 305 -24.69 2.78 -18.98
C GLY A 305 -24.41 1.99 -17.70
N ASP A 306 -23.16 1.89 -17.22
CA ASP A 306 -22.84 1.13 -16.01
C ASP A 306 -23.23 1.91 -14.72
N PRO A 307 -23.75 1.22 -13.68
CA PRO A 307 -23.96 1.81 -12.37
C PRO A 307 -22.62 2.18 -11.69
N PRO A 308 -22.61 3.09 -10.70
CA PRO A 308 -21.38 3.56 -10.05
C PRO A 308 -20.66 2.45 -9.23
N SER A 309 -19.83 1.67 -9.92
CA SER A 309 -18.92 0.69 -9.35
C SER A 309 -17.92 1.36 -8.41
N HIS A 310 -17.94 0.94 -7.15
CA HIS A 310 -16.93 1.27 -6.16
C HIS A 310 -16.56 -0.02 -5.42
N GLN A 311 -15.27 -0.33 -5.34
CA GLN A 311 -14.78 -1.53 -4.64
C GLN A 311 -14.23 -1.13 -3.28
N GLU A 312 -14.93 -1.50 -2.21
CA GLU A 312 -14.38 -1.36 -0.85
C GLU A 312 -13.33 -2.44 -0.57
N ILE A 313 -12.17 -2.03 -0.09
CA ILE A 313 -11.08 -2.91 0.32
C ILE A 313 -10.90 -2.74 1.84
N LEU A 314 -10.98 -3.86 2.57
CA LEU A 314 -10.85 -3.91 4.02
C LEU A 314 -9.56 -4.62 4.42
N LEU A 315 -8.91 -4.13 5.49
CA LEU A 315 -7.73 -4.75 6.09
C LEU A 315 -8.14 -6.03 6.81
N THR A 316 -7.78 -7.19 6.25
CA THR A 316 -8.24 -8.49 6.76
C THR A 316 -7.22 -9.16 7.70
N PRO A 317 -7.67 -10.12 8.52
CA PRO A 317 -6.42 -11.53 9.30
C PRO A 317 -5.55 -12.25 8.27
N LYS A 318 -4.93 -11.55 7.33
CA LYS A 318 -4.02 -12.13 6.32
C LYS A 318 -2.93 -11.15 5.89
N SER A 319 -3.25 -9.86 5.85
CA SER A 319 -2.38 -8.80 5.35
C SER A 319 -1.75 -7.99 6.49
N GLU A 320 -0.49 -7.60 6.36
CA GLU A 320 0.18 -6.76 7.39
C GLU A 320 -0.35 -5.31 7.39
N CYS A 321 -0.77 -4.82 6.22
CA CYS A 321 -1.18 -3.44 6.01
C CYS A 321 -2.27 -3.34 4.92
N ILE A 322 -3.02 -2.23 4.90
CA ILE A 322 -4.09 -2.02 3.91
C ILE A 322 -3.53 -1.81 2.49
N GLU A 323 -2.28 -1.38 2.38
CA GLU A 323 -1.58 -1.21 1.10
C GLU A 323 -1.32 -2.53 0.37
N GLU A 324 -1.35 -3.68 1.04
CA GLU A 324 -1.17 -5.00 0.43
C GLU A 324 -2.32 -5.38 -0.51
N PRO A 325 -3.59 -5.50 -0.06
CA PRO A 325 -4.72 -5.73 -0.97
C PRO A 325 -5.03 -4.53 -1.86
N LEU A 326 -4.72 -3.29 -1.43
CA LEU A 326 -4.87 -2.10 -2.28
C LEU A 326 -3.93 -2.15 -3.49
N VAL A 327 -2.63 -2.38 -3.30
CA VAL A 327 -1.67 -2.47 -4.40
C VAL A 327 -1.93 -3.69 -5.27
N TRP A 328 -2.40 -4.80 -4.70
CA TRP A 328 -2.88 -5.94 -5.48
C TRP A 328 -3.98 -5.51 -6.47
N HIS A 329 -5.11 -4.98 -6.00
CA HIS A 329 -6.22 -4.57 -6.88
C HIS A 329 -5.84 -3.43 -7.85
N VAL A 330 -4.98 -2.49 -7.44
CA VAL A 330 -4.40 -1.48 -8.34
C VAL A 330 -3.59 -2.14 -9.47
N SER A 331 -2.81 -3.18 -9.14
CA SER A 331 -2.02 -3.90 -10.15
C SER A 331 -2.89 -4.71 -11.11
N GLU A 332 -4.00 -5.30 -10.66
CA GLU A 332 -4.99 -5.95 -11.53
C GLU A 332 -5.55 -4.97 -12.58
N ARG A 333 -5.85 -3.72 -12.20
CA ARG A 333 -6.37 -2.72 -13.14
C ARG A 333 -5.31 -2.21 -14.12
N HIS A 334 -4.06 -2.08 -13.68
CA HIS A 334 -2.94 -1.75 -14.57
C HIS A 334 -2.62 -2.88 -15.56
N LEU A 335 -2.79 -4.15 -15.15
CA LEU A 335 -2.66 -5.31 -16.03
C LEU A 335 -3.82 -5.38 -17.03
N GLY A 336 -5.06 -5.18 -16.58
CA GLY A 336 -6.22 -5.09 -17.47
C GLY A 336 -6.14 -3.93 -18.47
N PHE A 337 -5.46 -2.83 -18.12
CA PHE A 337 -5.15 -1.72 -19.03
C PHE A 337 -4.09 -2.09 -20.09
N LEU A 338 -3.15 -2.98 -19.76
CA LEU A 338 -2.18 -3.57 -20.71
C LEU A 338 -2.78 -4.70 -21.56
N GLY A 339 -3.98 -5.20 -21.24
CA GLY A 339 -4.52 -6.45 -21.80
C GLY A 339 -3.85 -7.72 -21.25
N GLU A 340 -3.18 -7.63 -20.10
CA GLU A 340 -2.55 -8.75 -19.39
C GLU A 340 -3.43 -9.25 -18.23
N GLU A 341 -3.37 -10.56 -17.91
CA GLU A 341 -4.01 -11.12 -16.72
C GLU A 341 -3.11 -11.10 -15.46
N ALA A 342 -3.73 -11.02 -14.28
CA ALA A 342 -3.04 -10.96 -13.00
C ALA A 342 -2.69 -12.35 -12.43
N ARG A 343 -1.40 -12.57 -12.12
CA ARG A 343 -0.93 -13.80 -11.45
C ARG A 343 -0.93 -13.61 -9.93
N SER A 344 -1.70 -14.44 -9.21
CA SER A 344 -1.86 -14.35 -7.74
C SER A 344 -0.51 -14.29 -7.00
N PRO A 345 -0.36 -13.52 -5.89
CA PRO A 345 0.88 -13.43 -5.12
C PRO A 345 1.40 -14.80 -4.65
N ASP A 346 0.49 -15.75 -4.38
CA ASP A 346 0.83 -17.12 -3.97
C ASP A 346 1.72 -17.84 -5.01
N THR A 347 1.63 -17.47 -6.29
CA THR A 347 2.45 -18.08 -7.36
C THR A 347 3.91 -17.65 -7.35
N LEU A 348 4.26 -16.54 -6.69
CA LEU A 348 5.64 -16.07 -6.54
C LEU A 348 6.43 -16.83 -5.46
N ALA A 349 5.77 -17.69 -4.67
CA ALA A 349 6.43 -18.56 -3.70
C ALA A 349 7.06 -19.81 -4.33
N ASN A 350 6.54 -20.28 -5.48
CA ASN A 350 6.85 -21.61 -6.04
C ASN A 350 7.81 -21.57 -7.26
N CYS A 351 8.71 -20.60 -7.31
CA CYS A 351 9.80 -20.57 -8.30
C CYS A 351 11.06 -21.32 -7.80
N GLU A 352 10.87 -22.54 -7.29
CA GLU A 352 11.92 -23.54 -7.12
C GLU A 352 11.62 -24.73 -8.06
N GLY A 353 12.65 -25.29 -8.71
CA GLY A 353 12.47 -26.09 -9.93
C GLY A 353 12.40 -27.61 -9.73
N LEU A 354 11.58 -28.24 -10.58
CA LEU A 354 11.57 -29.67 -10.96
C LEU A 354 11.31 -30.73 -9.87
N ALA A 355 10.09 -31.28 -9.87
CA ALA A 355 9.86 -32.73 -9.72
C ALA A 355 8.50 -33.19 -10.30
N THR A 356 8.56 -34.24 -11.11
CA THR A 356 7.53 -35.16 -11.66
C THR A 356 6.08 -35.19 -11.11
N SER A 357 5.11 -34.93 -12.01
CA SER A 357 3.92 -35.75 -12.37
C SER A 357 3.28 -36.78 -11.40
N VAL A 358 1.95 -36.66 -11.16
CA VAL A 358 0.82 -37.53 -11.65
C VAL A 358 -0.45 -36.64 -11.68
N GLY A 359 -1.58 -36.99 -12.34
CA GLY A 359 -2.77 -36.10 -12.36
C GLY A 359 -4.15 -36.76 -12.56
N LEU A 360 -5.18 -35.88 -12.60
CA LEU A 360 -6.63 -36.09 -12.86
C LEU A 360 -7.47 -36.77 -11.74
N PRO A 361 -8.81 -36.57 -11.68
CA PRO A 361 -9.67 -35.49 -12.24
C PRO A 361 -10.51 -34.73 -11.17
N GLY A 362 -11.03 -33.54 -11.51
CA GLY A 362 -11.68 -32.61 -10.54
C GLY A 362 -13.22 -32.67 -10.41
N ARG A 363 -13.79 -31.73 -9.63
CA ARG A 363 -15.23 -31.37 -9.57
C ARG A 363 -15.45 -30.00 -8.91
N GLU A 364 -16.56 -29.33 -9.25
CA GLU A 364 -16.95 -27.99 -8.77
C GLU A 364 -17.97 -27.98 -7.59
N PRO A 365 -18.18 -26.84 -6.89
CA PRO A 365 -18.73 -26.81 -5.52
C PRO A 365 -20.25 -26.54 -5.39
N ARG A 366 -20.80 -26.76 -4.18
CA ARG A 366 -22.16 -26.32 -3.76
C ARG A 366 -22.18 -25.75 -2.33
N ARG A 367 -23.17 -24.89 -2.01
CA ARG A 367 -23.25 -24.03 -0.79
C ARG A 367 -24.18 -24.58 0.32
N PRO A 368 -24.01 -24.20 1.62
CA PRO A 368 -24.81 -24.69 2.75
C PRO A 368 -25.83 -23.68 3.34
N PRO A 369 -26.83 -24.12 4.15
CA PRO A 369 -27.79 -23.24 4.84
C PRO A 369 -27.68 -23.15 6.40
N LYS A 370 -27.44 -21.91 6.89
CA LYS A 370 -27.82 -21.24 8.19
C LYS A 370 -27.68 -21.92 9.60
N LYS A 371 -27.67 -21.06 10.65
CA LYS A 371 -27.24 -21.33 12.06
C LYS A 371 -28.34 -21.08 13.12
N ARG A 372 -28.17 -21.65 14.34
CA ARG A 372 -28.53 -21.07 15.67
C ARG A 372 -27.32 -21.33 16.62
N ARG A 373 -26.57 -20.38 17.20
CA ARG A 373 -26.78 -19.23 18.14
C ARG A 373 -27.10 -19.65 19.60
N GLY A 374 -26.74 -18.89 20.65
CA GLY A 374 -26.13 -17.54 20.74
C GLY A 374 -24.90 -17.40 21.68
N SER A 375 -24.40 -16.19 21.90
CA SER A 375 -23.04 -15.86 22.41
C SER A 375 -22.98 -14.54 23.26
N ARG A 376 -21.83 -14.19 23.87
CA ARG A 376 -21.62 -13.06 24.85
C ARG A 376 -21.36 -11.70 24.15
N THR A 377 -21.28 -10.55 24.84
CA THR A 377 -21.41 -9.21 24.20
C THR A 377 -20.60 -8.07 24.89
N THR A 378 -20.27 -6.96 24.17
CA THR A 378 -19.76 -5.68 24.73
C THR A 378 -20.88 -4.69 25.11
N ASN A 379 -20.51 -3.52 25.66
CA ASN A 379 -21.43 -2.44 26.05
C ASN A 379 -22.39 -1.99 24.93
N ASP A 380 -21.96 -1.98 23.67
CA ASP A 380 -22.76 -1.49 22.53
C ASP A 380 -23.36 -2.65 21.71
N GLY A 381 -23.63 -3.80 22.33
CA GLY A 381 -24.30 -4.91 21.67
C GLY A 381 -23.42 -5.75 20.72
N ILE A 382 -22.11 -5.49 20.65
CA ILE A 382 -21.18 -6.25 19.78
C ILE A 382 -20.93 -7.64 20.37
N ILE A 383 -21.39 -8.68 19.68
CA ILE A 383 -21.37 -10.06 20.19
C ILE A 383 -19.97 -10.70 20.04
N MET A 384 -19.34 -10.98 21.19
CA MET A 384 -18.14 -11.79 21.38
C MET A 384 -18.36 -13.26 20.98
N PRO A 385 -17.43 -13.90 20.26
CA PRO A 385 -17.46 -15.31 19.87
C PRO A 385 -17.45 -16.33 21.01
N LYS A 386 -17.70 -17.59 20.67
CA LYS A 386 -17.50 -18.73 21.58
C LYS A 386 -16.07 -19.27 21.49
N ARG A 387 -15.50 -19.59 22.66
CA ARG A 387 -14.23 -20.29 22.80
C ARG A 387 -14.23 -21.63 22.06
N ALA A 388 -13.03 -22.09 21.70
CA ALA A 388 -12.81 -23.41 21.13
C ALA A 388 -13.23 -24.53 22.10
N LYS A 389 -13.77 -25.63 21.56
CA LYS A 389 -13.94 -26.90 22.27
C LYS A 389 -12.59 -27.61 22.41
N THR A 390 -12.46 -28.42 23.45
CA THR A 390 -11.32 -29.32 23.69
C THR A 390 -11.59 -30.71 23.09
N ALA A 391 -10.54 -31.54 23.01
CA ALA A 391 -10.61 -32.88 22.42
C ALA A 391 -11.70 -33.76 23.06
N TYR A 392 -11.73 -33.78 24.40
CA TYR A 392 -12.71 -34.50 25.19
C TYR A 392 -14.16 -34.09 24.87
N LEU A 393 -14.41 -32.81 24.54
CA LEU A 393 -15.74 -32.34 24.19
C LEU A 393 -16.17 -32.81 22.78
N TYR A 394 -15.24 -32.90 21.82
CA TYR A 394 -15.53 -33.53 20.53
C TYR A 394 -15.75 -35.05 20.65
N PHE A 395 -14.97 -35.75 21.48
CA PHE A 395 -15.20 -37.17 21.81
C PHE A 395 -16.59 -37.38 22.43
N CYS A 396 -16.95 -36.54 23.42
CA CYS A 396 -18.26 -36.55 24.06
C CYS A 396 -19.42 -36.25 23.10
N ASP A 397 -19.22 -35.45 22.06
CA ASP A 397 -20.27 -35.18 21.06
C ASP A 397 -20.37 -36.31 20.03
N ALA A 398 -19.24 -36.94 19.65
CA ALA A 398 -19.19 -37.98 18.63
C ALA A 398 -19.75 -39.33 19.13
N LYS A 399 -19.41 -39.77 20.35
CA LYS A 399 -19.76 -41.11 20.86
C LYS A 399 -21.15 -41.16 21.54
N ARG A 400 -21.67 -40.01 21.99
CA ARG A 400 -22.96 -39.87 22.72
C ARG A 400 -24.20 -40.44 22.02
N PRO A 401 -24.41 -40.26 20.70
CA PRO A 401 -25.61 -40.79 20.03
C PRO A 401 -25.68 -42.32 20.11
N ALA A 402 -24.56 -43.03 19.92
CA ALA A 402 -24.51 -44.49 19.99
C ALA A 402 -24.81 -45.01 21.40
N VAL A 403 -24.20 -44.42 22.44
CA VAL A 403 -24.45 -44.80 23.85
C VAL A 403 -25.92 -44.59 24.24
N LYS A 404 -26.57 -43.54 23.73
CA LYS A 404 -28.01 -43.26 23.97
C LYS A 404 -28.95 -44.13 23.11
N ALA A 405 -28.54 -44.54 21.91
CA ALA A 405 -29.33 -45.44 21.07
C ALA A 405 -29.29 -46.90 21.57
N ALA A 406 -28.13 -47.35 22.07
CA ALA A 406 -27.98 -48.66 22.69
C ALA A 406 -28.69 -48.77 24.06
N ASN A 407 -28.97 -47.63 24.71
CA ASN A 407 -29.66 -47.57 26.00
C ASN A 407 -30.78 -46.51 25.97
N PRO A 408 -31.92 -46.80 25.30
CA PRO A 408 -33.01 -45.83 25.10
C PRO A 408 -33.55 -45.22 26.40
N GLU A 409 -33.59 -46.00 27.48
CA GLU A 409 -34.14 -45.57 28.78
C GLU A 409 -33.19 -44.68 29.61
N TRP A 410 -31.87 -44.66 29.32
CA TRP A 410 -30.90 -43.96 30.18
C TRP A 410 -31.05 -42.44 30.15
N SER A 411 -30.86 -41.79 31.30
CA SER A 411 -30.80 -40.33 31.37
C SER A 411 -29.54 -39.78 30.67
N MET A 412 -29.59 -38.50 30.27
CA MET A 412 -28.44 -37.81 29.68
C MET A 412 -27.24 -37.75 30.64
N THR A 413 -27.49 -37.78 31.96
CA THR A 413 -26.47 -37.81 33.01
C THR A 413 -25.73 -39.15 33.03
N GLU A 414 -26.45 -40.26 32.88
CA GLU A 414 -25.88 -41.62 32.84
C GLU A 414 -25.08 -41.86 31.56
N VAL A 415 -25.61 -41.45 30.42
CA VAL A 415 -24.89 -41.44 29.14
C VAL A 415 -23.59 -40.63 29.25
N THR A 416 -23.63 -39.46 29.89
CA THR A 416 -22.43 -38.62 30.07
C THR A 416 -21.41 -39.25 31.03
N ARG A 417 -21.88 -39.95 32.09
CA ARG A 417 -21.02 -40.69 33.03
C ARG A 417 -20.27 -41.83 32.32
N HIS A 418 -20.96 -42.58 31.47
CA HIS A 418 -20.38 -43.69 30.69
C HIS A 418 -19.30 -43.19 29.72
N LEU A 419 -19.57 -42.10 28.99
CA LEU A 419 -18.61 -41.47 28.07
C LEU A 419 -17.31 -41.01 28.76
N GLY A 420 -17.37 -40.57 30.03
CA GLY A 420 -16.19 -40.19 30.80
C GLY A 420 -15.21 -41.35 30.98
N GLY A 421 -15.71 -42.54 31.35
CA GLY A 421 -14.88 -43.75 31.51
C GLY A 421 -14.28 -44.24 30.19
N MET A 422 -15.02 -44.10 29.09
CA MET A 422 -14.52 -44.43 27.74
C MET A 422 -13.37 -43.52 27.30
N TRP A 423 -13.32 -42.26 27.74
CA TRP A 423 -12.23 -41.34 27.40
C TRP A 423 -10.93 -41.67 28.16
N THR A 424 -11.03 -42.07 29.43
CA THR A 424 -9.89 -42.50 30.25
C THR A 424 -9.25 -43.81 29.75
N THR A 425 -9.97 -44.57 28.92
CA THR A 425 -9.54 -45.86 28.36
C THR A 425 -9.34 -45.84 26.83
N ALA A 426 -9.46 -44.67 26.20
CA ALA A 426 -9.29 -44.50 24.75
C ALA A 426 -7.81 -44.63 24.31
N THR A 427 -7.59 -45.08 23.07
CA THR A 427 -6.23 -45.29 22.55
C THR A 427 -5.51 -43.96 22.25
N PRO A 428 -4.16 -43.94 22.17
CA PRO A 428 -3.42 -42.75 21.78
C PRO A 428 -3.83 -42.16 20.42
N GLU A 429 -4.23 -43.01 19.46
CA GLU A 429 -4.71 -42.60 18.14
C GLU A 429 -6.08 -41.91 18.23
N GLU A 430 -7.05 -42.46 18.98
CA GLU A 430 -8.34 -41.79 19.19
C GLU A 430 -8.16 -40.44 19.91
N VAL A 431 -7.33 -40.40 20.95
CA VAL A 431 -7.02 -39.16 21.68
C VAL A 431 -6.32 -38.14 20.77
N SER A 432 -5.45 -38.58 19.87
CA SER A 432 -4.79 -37.73 18.86
C SER A 432 -5.78 -37.17 17.83
N PHE A 433 -6.67 -38.01 17.30
CA PHE A 433 -7.73 -37.59 16.37
C PHE A 433 -8.59 -36.46 16.95
N PHE A 434 -9.05 -36.60 18.20
CA PHE A 434 -9.85 -35.57 18.85
C PHE A 434 -9.04 -34.33 19.28
N LYS A 435 -7.72 -34.44 19.53
CA LYS A 435 -6.83 -33.28 19.68
C LYS A 435 -6.76 -32.44 18.39
N SER A 436 -6.61 -33.09 17.24
CA SER A 436 -6.61 -32.40 15.93
C SER A 436 -7.92 -31.61 15.69
N GLN A 437 -9.07 -32.17 16.08
CA GLN A 437 -10.37 -31.45 16.04
C GLN A 437 -10.38 -30.20 16.94
N ALA A 438 -9.83 -30.28 18.15
CA ALA A 438 -9.74 -29.13 19.07
C ALA A 438 -8.84 -28.01 18.54
N GLU A 439 -7.73 -28.35 17.86
CA GLU A 439 -6.84 -27.38 17.22
C GLU A 439 -7.47 -26.69 16.01
N GLN A 440 -8.38 -27.36 15.29
CA GLN A 440 -9.18 -26.72 14.24
C GLN A 440 -10.23 -25.77 14.85
N ASP A 441 -10.82 -26.13 16.00
CA ASP A 441 -11.77 -25.26 16.70
C ASP A 441 -11.10 -24.05 17.37
N GLN A 442 -9.83 -24.17 17.77
CA GLN A 442 -8.96 -23.03 18.11
C GLN A 442 -8.80 -22.06 16.93
N ARG A 443 -8.58 -22.58 15.73
CA ARG A 443 -8.47 -21.76 14.49
C ARG A 443 -9.81 -21.09 14.14
N ARG A 444 -10.96 -21.72 14.41
CA ARG A 444 -12.29 -21.07 14.34
C ARG A 444 -12.37 -19.89 15.32
N PHE A 445 -12.13 -20.13 16.61
CA PHE A 445 -12.22 -19.09 17.64
C PHE A 445 -11.26 -17.92 17.37
N HIS A 446 -10.06 -18.17 16.86
CA HIS A 446 -9.09 -17.13 16.50
C HIS A 446 -9.63 -16.17 15.42
N ASN A 447 -10.25 -16.69 14.35
CA ASN A 447 -10.84 -15.86 13.30
C ASN A 447 -12.10 -15.12 13.76
N GLU A 448 -13.01 -15.78 14.48
CA GLU A 448 -14.20 -15.10 15.01
C GLU A 448 -13.80 -13.96 15.99
N ASN A 449 -12.73 -14.14 16.78
CA ASN A 449 -12.23 -13.15 17.73
C ASN A 449 -11.68 -11.87 17.06
N LYS A 450 -11.43 -11.90 15.76
CA LYS A 450 -10.94 -10.76 14.98
C LYS A 450 -12.06 -9.89 14.40
N GLU A 451 -13.17 -10.48 13.95
CA GLU A 451 -14.40 -9.72 13.65
C GLU A 451 -14.90 -8.96 14.91
N TYR A 452 -14.74 -9.57 16.09
CA TYR A 452 -15.03 -8.93 17.38
C TYR A 452 -14.14 -7.70 17.63
N LEU A 453 -12.84 -7.80 17.38
CA LEU A 453 -11.88 -6.69 17.50
C LEU A 453 -12.07 -5.62 16.41
N GLU A 454 -12.55 -5.99 15.21
CA GLU A 454 -12.88 -5.05 14.14
C GLU A 454 -14.16 -4.25 14.44
N ARG A 455 -15.13 -4.82 15.15
CA ARG A 455 -16.29 -4.07 15.67
C ARG A 455 -15.94 -3.15 16.85
N LEU A 456 -15.12 -3.62 17.79
CA LEU A 456 -14.52 -2.79 18.86
C LEU A 456 -13.72 -1.60 18.30
N ARG A 457 -13.22 -1.71 17.07
CA ARG A 457 -12.48 -0.67 16.36
C ARG A 457 -13.35 0.41 15.70
N ALA A 458 -14.68 0.27 15.71
CA ALA A 458 -15.62 1.22 15.09
C ALA A 458 -16.24 2.22 16.08
N GLN A 459 -16.03 2.07 17.39
CA GLN A 459 -16.58 2.95 18.45
C GLN A 459 -15.78 4.25 18.66
N VAL A 460 -14.78 4.53 17.81
CA VAL A 460 -13.78 5.60 18.02
C VAL A 460 -13.82 6.60 16.86
N SER A 461 -14.97 7.28 16.73
CA SER A 461 -15.23 8.47 15.90
C SER A 461 -16.37 9.30 16.53
N PRO A 462 -16.42 10.63 16.34
CA PRO A 462 -17.28 11.53 17.13
C PRO A 462 -18.70 11.76 16.56
N PRO A 463 -19.65 12.26 17.39
CA PRO A 463 -20.97 12.70 16.92
C PRO A 463 -20.92 14.05 16.18
N ALA A 464 -21.92 14.32 15.35
CA ALA A 464 -22.03 15.55 14.56
C ALA A 464 -22.76 16.70 15.28
N GLN A 465 -22.46 17.91 14.79
CA GLN A 465 -23.02 19.25 15.03
C GLN A 465 -24.35 19.41 15.81
N GLY A 466 -24.40 20.45 16.65
CA GLY A 466 -25.64 21.04 17.16
C GLY A 466 -25.40 22.42 17.79
N MET A 467 -26.13 23.43 17.28
CA MET A 467 -26.04 24.89 17.58
C MET A 467 -24.75 25.58 17.10
#